data_AF-A0A967CSU3-F1
#
_entry.id   AF-A0A967CSU3-F1
#
_cell.length_a   1.000
_cell.length_b   1.000
_cell.length_c   1.000
_cell.angle_alpha   90.00
_cell.angle_beta   90.00
_cell.angle_gamma   90.00
#
_symmetry.space_group_name_H-M   'P 1'
#
loop_
_entity.id
_entity.type
_entity.pdbx_description
1 polymer ?
#
loop_
_entity_poly.entity_id
_entity_poly.type
_entity_poly.pdbx_seq_one_letter_code
_entity_poly.pdbx_strand_id
1 'polypeptide(L)'
;MLDQPQLPVAQRTNPERSFTEEVRALRLGEGEVFRGEGILAVTKAILQAGVAYVGGYQGAPVSHLVDVLVESQDLLDELGVHLETCTNESSAAALLGASINYPIRGCVTWKSIVGTNVAADALSNLASPGVIGGALIVVGEDYGEGASVIQERAHAYALKSSLWLMDPRPALPTIVRCTEAAFELSEATNTPVMMELRIRACHVTGEFVARDNKPPAISRNHRLADPAVHNYDRISHPPSTYAHEKLKVEVRQPAAERFIVEHGLNEFLPGERSDLGIIVQGGITNVLVRGLDRLELEGRIPTLVLNVTHPLVPEQIADFCKGKRAVLIVEEGAPDYIEQAIHAILRKRDVDTRIYGKDVLPMA
;
A
#
# COMPACT_ATOMS: atom_id res chain seq x y z
N MET A 1 34.45 -53.19 -15.91
CA MET A 1 35.59 -52.41 -16.42
C MET A 1 35.17 -51.76 -17.73
N LEU A 2 34.50 -50.61 -17.64
CA LEU A 2 34.37 -49.62 -18.70
C LEU A 2 34.36 -48.28 -17.99
N ASP A 3 35.55 -47.70 -17.89
CA ASP A 3 35.83 -46.37 -17.35
C ASP A 3 35.16 -45.32 -18.23
N GLN A 4 34.30 -44.48 -17.64
CA GLN A 4 33.99 -43.18 -18.20
C GLN A 4 34.75 -42.11 -17.41
N PRO A 5 35.48 -41.20 -18.09
CA PRO A 5 36.25 -40.16 -17.42
C PRO A 5 35.29 -39.17 -16.74
N GLN A 6 35.44 -39.00 -15.42
CA GLN A 6 34.79 -37.93 -14.67
C GLN A 6 35.35 -36.59 -15.14
N LEU A 7 34.49 -35.77 -15.75
CA LEU A 7 34.79 -34.37 -16.05
C LEU A 7 35.05 -33.60 -14.74
N PRO A 8 36.01 -32.68 -14.72
CA PRO A 8 36.33 -31.91 -13.52
C PRO A 8 35.12 -31.08 -13.07
N VAL A 9 34.92 -31.02 -11.76
CA VAL A 9 33.91 -30.18 -11.10
C VAL A 9 34.26 -28.72 -11.39
N ALA A 10 33.73 -28.20 -12.49
CA ALA A 10 33.67 -26.77 -12.73
C ALA A 10 32.86 -26.14 -11.59
N GLN A 11 33.42 -25.06 -11.04
CA GLN A 11 32.82 -24.22 -10.01
C GLN A 11 31.33 -24.04 -10.28
N ARG A 12 30.49 -24.65 -9.43
CA ARG A 12 29.08 -24.27 -9.33
C ARG A 12 29.05 -22.88 -8.71
N THR A 13 29.05 -21.84 -9.54
CA THR A 13 28.62 -20.52 -9.10
C THR A 13 27.19 -20.67 -8.62
N ASN A 14 26.97 -20.50 -7.32
CA ASN A 14 25.66 -20.47 -6.71
C ASN A 14 24.84 -19.37 -7.41
N PRO A 15 23.73 -19.68 -8.11
CA PRO A 15 22.92 -18.69 -8.81
C PRO A 15 21.96 -17.95 -7.85
N GLU A 16 22.27 -17.91 -6.56
CA GLU A 16 21.57 -17.05 -5.61
C GLU A 16 21.97 -15.60 -5.91
N ARG A 17 21.00 -14.80 -6.35
CA ARG A 17 21.16 -13.37 -6.58
C ARG A 17 21.51 -12.73 -5.23
N SER A 18 22.75 -12.25 -5.08
CA SER A 18 23.15 -11.46 -3.91
C SER A 18 22.57 -10.05 -4.02
N PHE A 19 21.98 -9.55 -2.94
CA PHE A 19 21.39 -8.22 -2.83
C PHE A 19 22.36 -7.18 -2.22
N THR A 20 23.68 -7.38 -2.36
CA THR A 20 24.69 -6.54 -1.68
C THR A 20 24.53 -5.04 -1.94
N GLU A 21 24.26 -4.64 -3.19
CA GLU A 21 24.10 -3.21 -3.53
C GLU A 21 22.75 -2.68 -3.03
N GLU A 22 21.69 -3.49 -3.10
CA GLU A 22 20.38 -3.18 -2.57
C GLU A 22 20.42 -2.97 -1.04
N VAL A 23 21.14 -3.82 -0.31
CA VAL A 23 21.38 -3.70 1.14
C VAL A 23 22.12 -2.40 1.46
N ARG A 24 23.12 -2.00 0.66
CA ARG A 24 23.81 -0.71 0.82
C ARG A 24 22.85 0.46 0.60
N ALA A 25 21.96 0.37 -0.38
CA ALA A 25 20.98 1.41 -0.65
C ALA A 25 20.02 1.65 0.52
N LEU A 26 19.74 0.61 1.35
CA LEU A 26 18.93 0.77 2.56
C LEU A 26 19.60 1.62 3.65
N ARG A 27 20.93 1.75 3.62
CA ARG A 27 21.71 2.53 4.59
C ARG A 27 21.83 4.02 4.25
N LEU A 28 21.40 4.43 3.05
CA LEU A 28 21.43 5.84 2.65
C LEU A 28 20.69 6.71 3.69
N GLY A 29 21.33 7.78 4.12
CA GLY A 29 20.83 8.72 5.12
C GLY A 29 20.23 9.99 4.51
N GLU A 30 19.97 10.96 5.39
CA GLU A 30 19.38 12.25 5.03
C GLU A 30 20.18 12.96 3.93
N GLY A 31 19.49 13.31 2.84
CA GLY A 31 20.08 14.07 1.72
C GLY A 31 20.82 13.21 0.68
N GLU A 32 21.05 11.93 0.95
CA GLU A 32 21.61 11.01 -0.04
C GLU A 32 20.57 10.59 -1.08
N VAL A 33 20.98 10.30 -2.31
CA VAL A 33 20.06 9.94 -3.39
C VAL A 33 19.96 8.43 -3.54
N PHE A 34 18.79 7.89 -3.24
CA PHE A 34 18.45 6.50 -3.54
C PHE A 34 18.18 6.36 -5.03
N ARG A 35 18.71 5.29 -5.66
CA ARG A 35 18.40 4.88 -7.04
C ARG A 35 18.14 3.38 -7.06
N GLY A 36 16.99 2.97 -7.56
CA GLY A 36 16.63 1.55 -7.57
C GLY A 36 15.20 1.28 -8.01
N GLU A 37 14.75 0.05 -7.78
CA GLU A 37 13.38 -0.39 -8.06
C GLU A 37 12.37 0.08 -6.99
N GLY A 38 11.10 0.17 -7.37
CA GLY A 38 10.01 0.59 -6.48
C GLY A 38 9.88 -0.24 -5.22
N ILE A 39 10.03 -1.56 -5.31
CA ILE A 39 9.93 -2.42 -4.12
C ILE A 39 11.06 -2.16 -3.11
N LEU A 40 12.26 -1.83 -3.58
CA LEU A 40 13.38 -1.45 -2.71
C LEU A 40 13.16 -0.07 -2.09
N ALA A 41 12.55 0.85 -2.83
CA ALA A 41 12.16 2.16 -2.30
C ALA A 41 11.15 2.01 -1.16
N VAL A 42 10.21 1.05 -1.26
CA VAL A 42 9.29 0.69 -0.16
C VAL A 42 10.07 0.12 1.02
N THR A 43 11.00 -0.82 0.80
CA THR A 43 11.85 -1.38 1.86
C THR A 43 12.65 -0.29 2.60
N LYS A 44 13.19 0.68 1.88
CA LYS A 44 13.85 1.85 2.49
C LYS A 44 12.85 2.72 3.25
N ALA A 45 11.68 3.00 2.67
CA ALA A 45 10.67 3.85 3.28
C ALA A 45 10.11 3.28 4.59
N ILE A 46 9.91 1.96 4.71
CA ILE A 46 9.45 1.37 5.99
C ILE A 46 10.50 1.52 7.11
N LEU A 47 11.79 1.51 6.79
CA LEU A 47 12.88 1.77 7.75
C LEU A 47 12.96 3.27 8.12
N GLN A 48 12.76 4.18 7.16
CA GLN A 48 12.61 5.61 7.42
C GLN A 48 11.36 5.94 8.27
N ALA A 49 10.33 5.11 8.17
CA ALA A 49 9.13 5.20 8.98
C ALA A 49 9.27 4.56 10.36
N GLY A 50 10.41 3.94 10.70
CA GLY A 50 10.63 3.33 12.01
C GLY A 50 9.71 2.16 12.32
N VAL A 51 9.57 1.27 11.34
CA VAL A 51 8.92 -0.04 11.51
C VAL A 51 9.63 -0.86 12.60
N ALA A 52 8.88 -1.41 13.55
CA ALA A 52 9.42 -2.22 14.64
C ALA A 52 9.50 -3.71 14.28
N TYR A 53 8.60 -4.18 13.43
CA TYR A 53 8.62 -5.53 12.94
C TYR A 53 8.11 -5.64 11.51
N VAL A 54 8.73 -6.52 10.74
CA VAL A 54 8.34 -6.85 9.37
C VAL A 54 8.08 -8.35 9.30
N GLY A 55 7.00 -8.74 8.66
CA GLY A 55 6.75 -10.12 8.31
C GLY A 55 6.25 -10.28 6.88
N GLY A 56 6.07 -11.50 6.45
CA GLY A 56 5.47 -11.74 5.14
C GLY A 56 5.59 -13.16 4.69
N TYR A 57 4.82 -13.48 3.67
CA TYR A 57 4.91 -14.71 2.92
C TYR A 57 5.31 -14.38 1.48
N GLN A 58 6.35 -15.04 0.98
CA GLN A 58 6.95 -14.68 -0.30
C GLN A 58 5.95 -14.87 -1.45
N GLY A 59 5.83 -13.84 -2.28
CA GLY A 59 5.07 -13.90 -3.52
C GLY A 59 5.40 -12.72 -4.42
N ALA A 60 5.65 -13.00 -5.71
CA ALA A 60 5.85 -11.96 -6.71
C ALA A 60 4.57 -11.11 -6.86
N PRO A 61 4.66 -9.80 -7.11
CA PRO A 61 5.86 -9.01 -7.43
C PRO A 61 6.59 -8.39 -6.22
N VAL A 62 6.22 -8.71 -4.98
CA VAL A 62 6.75 -8.04 -3.78
C VAL A 62 7.79 -8.87 -3.00
N SER A 63 8.18 -10.04 -3.52
CA SER A 63 9.10 -10.97 -2.84
C SER A 63 10.43 -10.34 -2.44
N HIS A 64 10.99 -9.46 -3.29
CA HIS A 64 12.26 -8.78 -3.02
C HIS A 64 12.26 -7.97 -1.72
N LEU A 65 11.09 -7.53 -1.22
CA LEU A 65 11.02 -6.81 0.06
C LEU A 65 11.56 -7.68 1.20
N VAL A 66 11.08 -8.92 1.30
CA VAL A 66 11.49 -9.84 2.38
C VAL A 66 12.91 -10.35 2.12
N ASP A 67 13.24 -10.69 0.87
CA ASP A 67 14.55 -11.23 0.51
C ASP A 67 15.69 -10.26 0.88
N VAL A 68 15.53 -8.97 0.56
CA VAL A 68 16.53 -7.94 0.88
C VAL A 68 16.62 -7.70 2.37
N LEU A 69 15.50 -7.75 3.11
CA LEU A 69 15.52 -7.62 4.56
C LEU A 69 16.22 -8.82 5.23
N VAL A 70 16.06 -10.03 4.69
CA VAL A 70 16.78 -11.23 5.16
C VAL A 70 18.29 -11.07 4.98
N GLU A 71 18.75 -10.47 3.88
CA GLU A 71 20.18 -10.16 3.67
C GLU A 71 20.67 -8.91 4.44
N SER A 72 19.75 -8.14 5.04
CA SER A 72 20.06 -6.89 5.77
C SER A 72 20.10 -7.05 7.30
N GLN A 73 20.34 -8.25 7.84
CA GLN A 73 20.26 -8.52 9.28
C GLN A 73 21.07 -7.55 10.14
N ASP A 74 22.31 -7.22 9.74
CA ASP A 74 23.15 -6.28 10.49
C ASP A 74 22.49 -4.91 10.66
N LEU A 75 21.79 -4.42 9.63
CA LEU A 75 21.03 -3.16 9.69
C LEU A 75 19.79 -3.30 10.57
N LEU A 76 19.09 -4.44 10.50
CA LEU A 76 17.89 -4.69 11.32
C LEU A 76 18.24 -4.83 12.80
N ASP A 77 19.36 -5.49 13.13
CA ASP A 77 19.85 -5.62 14.49
C ASP A 77 20.33 -4.27 15.05
N GLU A 78 20.97 -3.43 14.24
CA GLU A 78 21.34 -2.05 14.61
C GLU A 78 20.10 -1.22 14.99
N LEU A 79 19.04 -1.29 14.17
CA LEU A 79 17.78 -0.57 14.40
C LEU A 79 16.88 -1.25 15.46
N GLY A 80 17.10 -2.53 15.75
CA GLY A 80 16.27 -3.35 16.63
C GLY A 80 14.97 -3.87 15.99
N VAL A 81 14.90 -3.93 14.65
CA VAL A 81 13.73 -4.40 13.90
C VAL A 81 13.64 -5.92 13.97
N HIS A 82 12.43 -6.44 14.21
CA HIS A 82 12.14 -7.87 14.13
C HIS A 82 11.76 -8.26 12.71
N LEU A 83 12.36 -9.31 12.15
CA LEU A 83 11.97 -9.87 10.86
C LEU A 83 11.42 -11.28 11.05
N GLU A 84 10.23 -11.55 10.51
CA GLU A 84 9.57 -12.86 10.59
C GLU A 84 9.25 -13.40 9.19
N THR A 85 9.90 -14.50 8.79
CA THR A 85 9.49 -15.26 7.60
C THR A 85 8.29 -16.13 7.97
N CYS A 86 7.10 -15.67 7.61
CA CYS A 86 5.85 -16.29 8.04
C CYS A 86 5.57 -17.58 7.26
N THR A 87 4.81 -18.49 7.85
CA THR A 87 4.46 -19.79 7.23
C THR A 87 3.39 -19.67 6.14
N ASN A 88 2.57 -18.62 6.18
CA ASN A 88 1.55 -18.26 5.19
C ASN A 88 1.08 -16.81 5.41
N GLU A 89 0.17 -16.34 4.56
CA GLU A 89 -0.38 -14.98 4.62
C GLU A 89 -1.27 -14.75 5.85
N SER A 90 -1.95 -15.78 6.37
CA SER A 90 -2.73 -15.66 7.60
C SER A 90 -1.83 -15.40 8.81
N SER A 91 -0.69 -16.10 8.92
CA SER A 91 0.27 -15.88 10.01
C SER A 91 0.99 -14.54 9.86
N ALA A 92 1.29 -14.12 8.63
CA ALA A 92 1.76 -12.76 8.36
C ALA A 92 0.74 -11.71 8.84
N ALA A 93 -0.52 -11.79 8.41
CA ALA A 93 -1.55 -10.85 8.85
C ALA A 93 -1.78 -10.87 10.38
N ALA A 94 -1.69 -12.05 11.03
CA ALA A 94 -1.82 -12.16 12.48
C ALA A 94 -0.67 -11.47 13.24
N LEU A 95 0.53 -11.37 12.65
CA LEU A 95 1.66 -10.64 13.23
C LEU A 95 1.33 -9.16 13.48
N LEU A 96 0.48 -8.55 12.63
CA LEU A 96 -0.03 -7.18 12.85
C LEU A 96 -0.87 -7.04 14.13
N GLY A 97 -1.31 -8.14 14.74
CA GLY A 97 -2.01 -8.14 16.01
C GLY A 97 -1.22 -7.50 17.16
N ALA A 98 0.12 -7.43 17.07
CA ALA A 98 0.93 -6.71 18.05
C ALA A 98 0.58 -5.21 18.07
N SER A 99 0.36 -4.59 16.91
CA SER A 99 -0.04 -3.17 16.78
C SER A 99 -1.43 -2.87 17.35
N ILE A 100 -2.29 -3.87 17.63
CA ILE A 100 -3.58 -3.66 18.32
C ILE A 100 -3.34 -3.18 19.76
N ASN A 101 -2.34 -3.76 20.44
CA ASN A 101 -2.13 -3.56 21.88
C ASN A 101 -0.93 -2.70 22.19
N TYR A 102 0.03 -2.61 21.28
CA TYR A 102 1.28 -1.92 21.47
C TYR A 102 1.44 -0.77 20.45
N PRO A 103 1.99 0.38 20.84
CA PRO A 103 2.26 1.50 19.94
C PRO A 103 3.53 1.25 19.12
N ILE A 104 3.56 0.14 18.38
CA ILE A 104 4.67 -0.28 17.52
C ILE A 104 4.20 -0.43 16.08
N ARG A 105 5.00 0.08 15.16
CA ARG A 105 4.72 0.02 13.72
C ARG A 105 5.02 -1.37 13.18
N GLY A 106 4.08 -1.97 12.47
CA GLY A 106 4.19 -3.29 11.86
C GLY A 106 3.99 -3.23 10.35
N CYS A 107 4.82 -3.94 9.59
CA CYS A 107 4.64 -4.10 8.14
C CYS A 107 4.55 -5.57 7.78
N VAL A 108 3.61 -5.94 6.92
CA VAL A 108 3.52 -7.30 6.37
C VAL A 108 3.37 -7.27 4.86
N THR A 109 3.79 -8.33 4.18
CA THR A 109 3.68 -8.41 2.73
C THR A 109 3.28 -9.79 2.22
N TRP A 110 2.52 -9.82 1.14
CA TRP A 110 2.21 -11.02 0.36
C TRP A 110 1.71 -10.66 -1.05
N LYS A 111 1.46 -11.70 -1.85
CA LYS A 111 0.95 -11.57 -3.21
C LYS A 111 -0.57 -11.39 -3.26
N SER A 112 -1.00 -10.39 -4.03
CA SER A 112 -2.33 -10.13 -4.61
C SER A 112 -3.56 -10.68 -3.88
N ILE A 113 -4.63 -10.93 -4.63
CA ILE A 113 -5.88 -11.46 -4.11
C ILE A 113 -5.72 -12.87 -3.54
N VAL A 114 -4.84 -13.68 -4.11
CA VAL A 114 -4.66 -15.08 -3.70
C VAL A 114 -4.14 -15.19 -2.27
N GLY A 115 -3.16 -14.36 -1.89
CA GLY A 115 -2.67 -14.29 -0.52
C GLY A 115 -3.65 -13.57 0.40
N THR A 116 -4.35 -12.55 -0.11
CA THR A 116 -5.36 -11.81 0.65
C THR A 116 -6.56 -12.71 1.02
N ASN A 117 -6.93 -13.66 0.17
CA ASN A 117 -7.92 -14.70 0.47
C ASN A 117 -7.51 -15.55 1.67
N VAL A 118 -6.23 -15.92 1.76
CA VAL A 118 -5.67 -16.67 2.90
C VAL A 118 -5.62 -15.78 4.16
N ALA A 119 -5.27 -14.51 4.02
CA ALA A 119 -5.18 -13.55 5.12
C ALA A 119 -6.53 -13.03 5.66
N ALA A 120 -7.63 -13.30 4.96
CA ALA A 120 -8.94 -12.67 5.13
C ALA A 120 -9.49 -12.62 6.57
N ASP A 121 -9.37 -13.73 7.31
CA ASP A 121 -9.89 -13.83 8.68
C ASP A 121 -9.05 -13.01 9.66
N ALA A 122 -7.72 -13.12 9.57
CA ALA A 122 -6.80 -12.33 10.39
C ALA A 122 -6.97 -10.83 10.13
N LEU A 123 -7.14 -10.41 8.87
CA LEU A 123 -7.42 -9.01 8.51
C LEU A 123 -8.74 -8.50 9.13
N SER A 124 -9.77 -9.34 9.16
CA SER A 124 -11.06 -8.96 9.76
C SER A 124 -10.94 -8.77 11.27
N ASN A 125 -10.18 -9.65 11.93
CA ASN A 125 -9.89 -9.56 13.36
C ASN A 125 -8.97 -8.40 13.72
N LEU A 126 -8.07 -8.00 12.81
CA LEU A 126 -7.20 -6.83 12.96
C LEU A 126 -7.99 -5.52 12.80
N ALA A 127 -8.80 -5.41 11.75
CA ALA A 127 -9.51 -4.18 11.40
C ALA A 127 -10.68 -3.84 12.35
N SER A 128 -11.27 -4.86 12.98
CA SER A 128 -12.39 -4.69 13.91
C SER A 128 -12.02 -3.79 15.10
N PRO A 129 -11.14 -4.18 16.04
CA PRO A 129 -10.73 -3.34 17.16
C PRO A 129 -9.85 -2.18 16.72
N GLY A 130 -9.22 -2.27 15.54
CA GLY A 130 -8.27 -1.28 15.06
C GLY A 130 -6.90 -1.43 15.70
N VAL A 131 -5.99 -0.52 15.36
CA VAL A 131 -4.59 -0.56 15.80
C VAL A 131 -4.19 0.72 16.53
N ILE A 132 -3.29 0.64 17.50
CA ILE A 132 -2.61 1.83 18.05
C ILE A 132 -1.35 2.14 17.23
N GLY A 133 -0.48 1.13 17.07
CA GLY A 133 0.72 1.27 16.27
C GLY A 133 0.38 1.20 14.78
N GLY A 134 1.08 1.95 13.94
CA GLY A 134 0.78 1.95 12.52
C GLY A 134 0.94 0.56 11.89
N ALA A 135 -0.07 0.09 11.17
CA ALA A 135 -0.05 -1.23 10.55
C ALA A 135 -0.18 -1.10 9.03
N LEU A 136 0.85 -1.54 8.32
CA LEU A 136 0.93 -1.52 6.86
C LEU A 136 0.90 -2.94 6.28
N ILE A 137 0.02 -3.16 5.31
CA ILE A 137 -0.02 -4.37 4.47
C ILE A 137 0.42 -3.98 3.06
N VAL A 138 1.60 -4.43 2.63
CA VAL A 138 2.05 -4.29 1.24
C VAL A 138 1.51 -5.46 0.42
N VAL A 139 0.69 -5.19 -0.58
CA VAL A 139 0.11 -6.21 -1.45
C VAL A 139 0.71 -6.07 -2.83
N GLY A 140 1.36 -7.13 -3.30
CA GLY A 140 1.80 -7.21 -4.70
C GLY A 140 0.63 -7.53 -5.60
N GLU A 141 -0.09 -6.51 -6.06
CA GLU A 141 -1.25 -6.65 -6.94
C GLU A 141 -0.81 -7.02 -8.37
N ASP A 142 -1.55 -7.93 -9.01
CA ASP A 142 -1.28 -8.41 -10.36
C ASP A 142 -2.54 -8.76 -11.15
N TYR A 143 -3.69 -8.18 -10.77
CA TYR A 143 -4.91 -8.19 -11.57
C TYR A 143 -4.64 -7.74 -13.02
N GLY A 144 -5.11 -8.52 -13.99
CA GLY A 144 -4.90 -8.25 -15.42
C GLY A 144 -3.46 -8.45 -15.91
N GLU A 145 -2.53 -8.86 -15.05
CA GLU A 145 -1.12 -9.12 -15.37
C GLU A 145 -0.80 -10.62 -15.28
N GLY A 146 0.32 -11.04 -15.88
CA GLY A 146 0.58 -12.44 -16.23
C GLY A 146 0.91 -13.42 -15.10
N ALA A 147 0.92 -12.99 -13.83
CA ALA A 147 1.35 -13.84 -12.72
C ALA A 147 0.22 -14.39 -11.84
N SER A 148 -1.00 -13.83 -11.89
CA SER A 148 -2.13 -14.29 -11.07
C SER A 148 -2.93 -15.37 -11.77
N VAL A 149 -3.39 -16.36 -11.00
CA VAL A 149 -4.32 -17.39 -11.47
C VAL A 149 -5.77 -16.92 -11.36
N ILE A 150 -6.09 -16.10 -10.35
CA ILE A 150 -7.45 -15.62 -10.06
C ILE A 150 -7.55 -14.14 -10.44
N GLN A 151 -8.46 -13.80 -11.35
CA GLN A 151 -8.71 -12.45 -11.83
C GLN A 151 -9.73 -11.74 -10.93
N GLU A 152 -9.30 -11.45 -9.71
CA GLU A 152 -10.04 -10.70 -8.69
C GLU A 152 -9.13 -9.62 -8.10
N ARG A 153 -9.72 -8.55 -7.57
CA ARG A 153 -8.99 -7.37 -7.05
C ARG A 153 -8.88 -7.41 -5.53
N ALA A 154 -7.70 -7.12 -4.98
CA ALA A 154 -7.53 -6.98 -3.52
C ALA A 154 -8.36 -5.84 -2.92
N HIS A 155 -8.72 -4.83 -3.71
CA HIS A 155 -9.61 -3.73 -3.35
C HIS A 155 -10.87 -4.18 -2.59
N ALA A 156 -11.50 -5.30 -3.01
CA ALA A 156 -12.71 -5.82 -2.37
C ALA A 156 -12.51 -6.12 -0.87
N TYR A 157 -11.30 -6.53 -0.48
CA TYR A 157 -10.96 -6.83 0.92
C TYR A 157 -10.81 -5.59 1.78
N ALA A 158 -10.34 -4.47 1.20
CA ALA A 158 -10.31 -3.20 1.90
C ALA A 158 -11.73 -2.76 2.28
N LEU A 159 -12.66 -2.82 1.32
CA LEU A 159 -14.08 -2.53 1.56
C LEU A 159 -14.70 -3.51 2.56
N LYS A 160 -14.52 -4.82 2.33
CA LYS A 160 -15.09 -5.90 3.17
C LYS A 160 -14.62 -5.84 4.62
N SER A 161 -13.36 -5.48 4.85
CA SER A 161 -12.76 -5.47 6.20
C SER A 161 -12.73 -4.07 6.84
N SER A 162 -13.09 -3.03 6.09
CA SER A 162 -12.96 -1.62 6.49
C SER A 162 -11.50 -1.23 6.77
N LEU A 163 -10.59 -1.64 5.88
CA LEU A 163 -9.18 -1.22 5.87
C LEU A 163 -9.03 0.00 4.99
N TRP A 164 -8.01 0.83 5.21
CA TRP A 164 -7.69 1.85 4.20
C TRP A 164 -6.91 1.24 3.06
N LEU A 165 -7.09 1.78 1.86
CA LEU A 165 -6.46 1.32 0.64
C LEU A 165 -5.72 2.48 -0.02
N MET A 166 -4.41 2.30 -0.15
CA MET A 166 -3.54 3.14 -0.94
C MET A 166 -3.16 2.41 -2.23
N ASP A 167 -3.17 3.15 -3.33
CA ASP A 167 -2.67 2.72 -4.62
C ASP A 167 -1.84 3.86 -5.22
N PRO A 168 -0.58 4.02 -4.78
CA PRO A 168 0.23 5.18 -5.12
C PRO A 168 0.55 5.25 -6.62
N ARG A 169 0.60 6.47 -7.15
CA ARG A 169 1.14 6.76 -8.48
C ARG A 169 2.51 6.11 -8.64
N PRO A 170 2.79 5.35 -9.73
CA PRO A 170 4.06 4.64 -9.91
C PRO A 170 5.25 5.56 -10.22
N ALA A 171 5.69 6.30 -9.20
CA ALA A 171 6.88 7.13 -9.17
C ALA A 171 7.50 7.03 -7.76
N LEU A 172 8.81 6.82 -7.66
CA LEU A 172 9.46 6.51 -6.37
C LEU A 172 9.18 7.56 -5.28
N PRO A 173 9.26 8.88 -5.54
CA PRO A 173 8.94 9.87 -4.52
C PRO A 173 7.50 9.76 -3.98
N THR A 174 6.53 9.40 -4.84
CA THR A 174 5.14 9.19 -4.39
C THR A 174 4.99 7.88 -3.63
N ILE A 175 5.59 6.78 -4.10
CA ILE A 175 5.55 5.49 -3.41
C ILE A 175 6.15 5.60 -2.00
N VAL A 176 7.32 6.23 -1.87
CA VAL A 176 8.00 6.47 -0.59
C VAL A 176 7.15 7.33 0.33
N ARG A 177 6.64 8.48 -0.17
CA ARG A 177 5.76 9.37 0.61
C ARG A 177 4.51 8.64 1.10
N CYS A 178 3.86 7.85 0.25
CA CYS A 178 2.67 7.08 0.62
C CYS A 178 3.01 5.98 1.62
N THR A 179 4.17 5.32 1.49
CA THR A 179 4.62 4.30 2.46
C THR A 179 4.81 4.89 3.85
N GLU A 180 5.48 6.05 3.95
CA GLU A 180 5.65 6.75 5.24
C GLU A 180 4.30 7.22 5.80
N ALA A 181 3.49 7.86 4.95
CA ALA A 181 2.17 8.36 5.33
C ALA A 181 1.17 7.25 5.68
N ALA A 182 1.35 6.02 5.20
CA ALA A 182 0.49 4.89 5.53
C ALA A 182 0.57 4.54 7.02
N PHE A 183 1.76 4.59 7.62
CA PHE A 183 1.90 4.40 9.07
C PHE A 183 1.23 5.52 9.85
N GLU A 184 1.43 6.77 9.42
CA GLU A 184 0.87 7.95 10.08
C GLU A 184 -0.66 7.97 9.97
N LEU A 185 -1.22 7.67 8.79
CA LEU A 185 -2.66 7.51 8.58
C LEU A 185 -3.21 6.40 9.47
N SER A 186 -2.50 5.27 9.56
CA SER A 186 -2.93 4.14 10.36
C SER A 186 -3.05 4.49 11.84
N GLU A 187 -2.04 5.19 12.37
CA GLU A 187 -2.00 5.65 13.77
C GLU A 187 -3.05 6.73 14.05
N ALA A 188 -3.19 7.72 13.15
CA ALA A 188 -4.12 8.82 13.30
C ALA A 188 -5.60 8.39 13.27
N THR A 189 -5.87 7.24 12.66
CA THR A 189 -7.25 6.76 12.42
C THR A 189 -7.57 5.45 13.13
N ASN A 190 -6.59 4.82 13.78
CA ASN A 190 -6.69 3.50 14.37
C ASN A 190 -7.13 2.39 13.40
N THR A 191 -6.76 2.50 12.12
CA THR A 191 -7.15 1.53 11.08
C THR A 191 -5.90 1.05 10.32
N PRO A 192 -5.73 -0.25 10.06
CA PRO A 192 -4.63 -0.73 9.22
C PRO A 192 -4.76 -0.23 7.77
N VAL A 193 -3.64 -0.01 7.11
CA VAL A 193 -3.56 0.47 5.72
C VAL A 193 -3.03 -0.65 4.83
N MET A 194 -3.79 -1.00 3.81
CA MET A 194 -3.36 -1.81 2.69
C MET A 194 -2.81 -0.90 1.60
N MET A 195 -1.63 -1.21 1.08
CA MET A 195 -0.99 -0.51 -0.03
C MET A 195 -0.74 -1.50 -1.15
N GLU A 196 -1.45 -1.32 -2.25
CA GLU A 196 -1.29 -2.15 -3.44
C GLU A 196 -0.17 -1.62 -4.32
N LEU A 197 0.69 -2.52 -4.80
CA LEU A 197 1.74 -2.23 -5.76
C LEU A 197 1.65 -3.22 -6.91
N ARG A 198 1.36 -2.71 -8.10
CA ARG A 198 1.34 -3.51 -9.32
C ARG A 198 2.75 -3.94 -9.72
N ILE A 199 2.86 -4.99 -10.54
CA ILE A 199 4.15 -5.48 -11.08
C ILE A 199 5.03 -4.33 -11.60
N ARG A 200 4.45 -3.45 -12.42
CA ARG A 200 5.17 -2.29 -12.98
C ARG A 200 5.60 -1.28 -11.93
N ALA A 201 4.83 -1.09 -10.86
CA ALA A 201 5.19 -0.21 -9.76
C ALA A 201 6.30 -0.83 -8.89
N CYS A 202 6.31 -2.15 -8.70
CA CYS A 202 7.40 -2.84 -8.00
C CYS A 202 8.73 -2.73 -8.76
N HIS A 203 8.70 -2.83 -10.09
CA HIS A 203 9.90 -2.80 -10.95
C HIS A 203 10.18 -1.46 -11.61
N VAL A 204 9.40 -0.41 -11.32
CA VAL A 204 9.72 0.94 -11.82
C VAL A 204 11.06 1.35 -11.23
N THR A 205 11.96 1.83 -12.08
CA THR A 205 13.22 2.41 -11.62
C THR A 205 13.11 3.92 -11.55
N GLY A 206 13.75 4.51 -10.55
CA GLY A 206 13.78 5.95 -10.36
C GLY A 206 14.69 6.34 -9.24
N GLU A 207 14.50 7.56 -8.74
CA GLU A 207 15.29 8.10 -7.65
C GLU A 207 14.44 8.93 -6.68
N PHE A 208 14.90 9.04 -5.44
CA PHE A 208 14.37 9.95 -4.44
C PHE A 208 15.47 10.35 -3.45
N VAL A 209 15.29 11.47 -2.76
CA VAL A 209 16.20 11.90 -1.68
C VAL A 209 15.81 11.14 -0.41
N ALA A 210 16.73 10.32 0.07
CA ALA A 210 16.55 9.50 1.26
C ALA A 210 16.55 10.34 2.54
N ARG A 211 15.94 9.76 3.57
CA ARG A 211 15.98 10.23 4.95
C ARG A 211 16.70 9.21 5.81
N ASP A 212 17.15 9.62 6.98
CA ASP A 212 17.70 8.70 7.97
C ASP A 212 16.68 7.59 8.32
N ASN A 213 17.19 6.36 8.47
CA ASN A 213 16.40 5.30 9.07
C ASN A 213 16.08 5.69 10.52
N LYS A 214 14.84 5.43 10.96
CA LYS A 214 14.42 5.78 12.33
C LYS A 214 14.40 4.52 13.17
N PRO A 215 15.26 4.38 14.20
CA PRO A 215 15.10 3.33 15.19
C PRO A 215 13.71 3.44 15.84
N PRO A 216 12.92 2.36 15.89
CA PRO A 216 11.62 2.37 16.55
C PRO A 216 11.78 2.66 18.05
N ALA A 217 10.87 3.44 18.62
CA ALA A 217 10.91 3.79 20.05
C ALA A 217 10.78 2.55 20.96
N ILE A 218 10.04 1.54 20.50
CA ILE A 218 9.94 0.21 21.12
C ILE A 218 10.38 -0.81 20.08
N SER A 219 11.39 -1.62 20.44
CA SER A 219 12.06 -2.53 19.51
C SER A 219 12.73 -3.70 20.25
N ARG A 220 13.45 -4.56 19.53
CA ARG A 220 14.28 -5.62 20.15
C ARG A 220 15.38 -5.03 21.05
N ASN A 221 15.84 -3.81 20.74
CA ASN A 221 16.89 -3.09 21.44
C ASN A 221 16.33 -2.21 22.57
N HIS A 222 15.09 -1.72 22.43
CA HIS A 222 14.39 -0.92 23.44
C HIS A 222 13.07 -1.59 23.80
N ARG A 223 13.11 -2.54 24.74
CA ARG A 223 11.95 -3.34 25.13
C ARG A 223 11.02 -2.54 26.05
N LEU A 224 9.73 -2.85 25.99
CA LEU A 224 8.76 -2.38 26.99
C LEU A 224 9.14 -2.90 28.38
N ALA A 225 9.01 -2.03 29.38
CA ALA A 225 9.21 -2.40 30.77
C ALA A 225 8.10 -3.35 31.27
N ASP A 226 6.86 -3.05 30.86
CA ASP A 226 5.66 -3.77 31.29
C ASP A 226 4.85 -4.26 30.08
N PRO A 227 4.15 -5.40 30.19
CA PRO A 227 3.24 -5.86 29.16
C PRO A 227 2.05 -4.91 29.00
N ALA A 228 1.39 -4.95 27.83
CA ALA A 228 0.17 -4.18 27.63
C ALA A 228 -0.90 -4.61 28.64
N VAL A 229 -1.60 -3.62 29.20
CA VAL A 229 -2.76 -3.88 30.06
C VAL A 229 -3.84 -4.56 29.23
N HIS A 230 -4.39 -5.65 29.74
CA HIS A 230 -5.48 -6.36 29.08
C HIS A 230 -6.68 -5.42 28.90
N ASN A 231 -7.15 -5.27 27.66
CA ASN A 231 -8.33 -4.50 27.31
C ASN A 231 -9.30 -5.35 26.49
N TYR A 232 -10.44 -5.68 27.08
CA TYR A 232 -11.47 -6.48 26.43
C TYR A 232 -12.11 -5.77 25.23
N ASP A 233 -12.13 -4.44 25.24
CA ASP A 233 -12.64 -3.60 24.13
C ASP A 233 -11.71 -3.63 22.91
N ARG A 234 -10.65 -4.45 22.93
CA ARG A 234 -9.77 -4.68 21.77
C ARG A 234 -9.83 -6.09 21.24
N ILE A 235 -10.74 -6.89 21.76
CA ILE A 235 -11.00 -8.24 21.27
C ILE A 235 -12.21 -8.17 20.35
N SER A 236 -12.12 -8.81 19.18
CA SER A 236 -13.22 -8.97 18.22
C SER A 236 -14.29 -9.94 18.74
N HIS A 237 -14.87 -9.64 19.91
CA HIS A 237 -15.85 -10.49 20.58
C HIS A 237 -16.99 -9.63 21.15
N PRO A 238 -18.27 -10.09 21.06
CA PRO A 238 -19.39 -9.38 21.67
C PRO A 238 -19.23 -9.19 23.19
N PRO A 239 -19.62 -8.04 23.76
CA PRO A 239 -20.34 -6.94 23.12
C PRO A 239 -19.45 -5.89 22.41
N SER A 240 -18.12 -5.97 22.50
CA SER A 240 -17.18 -4.95 21.98
C SER A 240 -17.33 -4.69 20.49
N THR A 241 -17.73 -5.69 19.71
CA THR A 241 -17.90 -5.60 18.25
C THR A 241 -18.88 -4.52 17.79
N TYR A 242 -19.93 -4.22 18.56
CA TYR A 242 -20.86 -3.12 18.21
C TYR A 242 -20.21 -1.75 18.40
N ALA A 243 -19.37 -1.58 19.42
CA ALA A 243 -18.61 -0.36 19.62
C ALA A 243 -17.56 -0.19 18.51
N HIS A 244 -16.90 -1.28 18.11
CA HIS A 244 -15.96 -1.27 16.99
C HIS A 244 -16.60 -0.79 15.69
N GLU A 245 -17.80 -1.29 15.36
CA GLU A 245 -18.54 -0.89 14.17
C GLU A 245 -18.86 0.62 14.18
N LYS A 246 -19.33 1.15 15.31
CA LYS A 246 -19.56 2.60 15.46
C LYS A 246 -18.27 3.39 15.29
N LEU A 247 -17.16 2.95 15.89
CA LEU A 247 -15.88 3.63 15.75
C LEU A 247 -15.43 3.72 14.28
N LYS A 248 -15.60 2.66 13.49
CA LYS A 248 -15.25 2.66 12.06
C LYS A 248 -15.94 3.79 11.30
N VAL A 249 -17.24 3.96 11.52
CA VAL A 249 -18.07 4.92 10.77
C VAL A 249 -18.01 6.34 11.35
N GLU A 250 -18.13 6.48 12.67
CA GLU A 250 -18.28 7.78 13.33
C GLU A 250 -16.93 8.46 13.62
N VAL A 251 -15.84 7.69 13.70
CA VAL A 251 -14.52 8.19 14.11
C VAL A 251 -13.45 7.95 13.05
N ARG A 252 -13.19 6.68 12.71
CA ARG A 252 -12.01 6.31 11.92
C ARG A 252 -12.10 6.81 10.48
N GLN A 253 -13.21 6.56 9.79
CA GLN A 253 -13.39 7.02 8.41
C GLN A 253 -13.35 8.56 8.29
N PRO A 254 -14.10 9.35 9.09
CA PRO A 254 -13.99 10.80 9.04
C PRO A 254 -12.58 11.33 9.37
N ALA A 255 -11.86 10.67 10.29
CA ALA A 255 -10.47 11.01 10.58
C ALA A 255 -9.55 10.75 9.39
N ALA A 256 -9.75 9.63 8.67
CA ALA A 256 -9.00 9.32 7.46
C ALA A 256 -9.26 10.34 6.35
N GLU A 257 -10.52 10.69 6.11
CA GLU A 257 -10.89 11.70 5.11
C GLU A 257 -10.21 13.05 5.37
N ARG A 258 -10.16 13.50 6.64
CA ARG A 258 -9.43 14.71 7.03
C ARG A 258 -7.93 14.57 6.83
N PHE A 259 -7.34 13.47 7.31
CA PHE A 259 -5.91 13.21 7.20
C PHE A 259 -5.45 13.24 5.73
N ILE A 260 -6.21 12.62 4.83
CA ILE A 260 -5.93 12.57 3.39
C ILE A 260 -5.82 13.98 2.78
N VAL A 261 -6.73 14.89 3.16
CA VAL A 261 -6.75 16.27 2.66
C VAL A 261 -5.62 17.08 3.28
N GLU A 262 -5.47 17.04 4.61
CA GLU A 262 -4.47 17.82 5.35
C GLU A 262 -3.03 17.48 4.92
N HIS A 263 -2.78 16.22 4.57
CA HIS A 263 -1.45 15.75 4.14
C HIS A 263 -1.30 15.71 2.61
N GLY A 264 -2.31 16.13 1.85
CA GLY A 264 -2.26 16.18 0.38
C GLY A 264 -1.93 14.83 -0.25
N LEU A 265 -2.52 13.73 0.24
CA LEU A 265 -2.14 12.39 -0.21
C LEU A 265 -2.55 12.13 -1.66
N ASN A 266 -3.72 12.63 -2.07
CA ASN A 266 -4.16 12.65 -3.46
C ASN A 266 -3.53 13.84 -4.21
N GLU A 267 -3.13 13.64 -5.47
CA GLU A 267 -2.41 14.64 -6.25
C GLU A 267 -3.34 15.32 -7.26
N PHE A 268 -3.16 16.63 -7.48
CA PHE A 268 -3.85 17.37 -8.52
C PHE A 268 -2.88 17.76 -9.63
N LEU A 269 -3.14 17.29 -10.84
CA LEU A 269 -2.42 17.66 -12.04
C LEU A 269 -3.24 18.74 -12.78
N PRO A 270 -2.69 19.94 -13.00
CA PRO A 270 -3.42 21.02 -13.66
C PRO A 270 -3.67 20.71 -15.14
N GLY A 271 -4.66 21.39 -15.72
CA GLY A 271 -4.92 21.37 -17.16
C GLY A 271 -5.77 22.56 -17.60
N GLU A 272 -5.70 22.90 -18.87
CA GLU A 272 -6.33 24.09 -19.45
C GLU A 272 -7.86 23.93 -19.64
N ARG A 273 -8.33 22.69 -19.81
CA ARG A 273 -9.74 22.36 -20.04
C ARG A 273 -10.53 22.29 -18.74
N SER A 274 -10.83 23.45 -18.16
CA SER A 274 -11.56 23.57 -16.88
C SER A 274 -12.97 22.99 -16.90
N ASP A 275 -13.60 22.90 -18.10
CA ASP A 275 -14.93 22.32 -18.33
C ASP A 275 -14.95 20.77 -18.24
N LEU A 276 -13.78 20.14 -18.22
CA LEU A 276 -13.60 18.69 -18.17
C LEU A 276 -12.72 18.31 -16.96
N GLY A 277 -12.73 17.03 -16.61
CA GLY A 277 -11.81 16.48 -15.61
C GLY A 277 -11.61 14.98 -15.76
N ILE A 278 -10.53 14.49 -15.18
CA ILE A 278 -10.25 13.06 -15.04
C ILE A 278 -10.03 12.76 -13.56
N ILE A 279 -10.64 11.70 -13.05
CA ILE A 279 -10.28 11.10 -11.76
C ILE A 279 -9.66 9.75 -12.07
N VAL A 280 -8.44 9.52 -11.62
CA VAL A 280 -7.68 8.31 -11.92
C VAL A 280 -7.23 7.61 -10.65
N GLN A 281 -7.38 6.29 -10.61
CA GLN A 281 -6.77 5.44 -9.59
C GLN A 281 -5.23 5.55 -9.71
N GLY A 282 -4.54 5.84 -8.60
CA GLY A 282 -3.14 6.26 -8.62
C GLY A 282 -2.21 5.29 -9.35
N GLY A 283 -2.29 3.99 -9.05
CA GLY A 283 -1.43 2.94 -9.62
C GLY A 283 -1.48 2.82 -11.14
N ILE A 284 -2.54 3.32 -11.79
CA ILE A 284 -2.71 3.29 -13.25
C ILE A 284 -2.49 4.64 -13.94
N THR A 285 -2.02 5.65 -13.21
CA THR A 285 -1.78 7.01 -13.75
C THR A 285 -0.84 7.00 -14.95
N ASN A 286 0.22 6.17 -14.94
CA ASN A 286 1.16 6.12 -16.07
C ASN A 286 0.50 5.57 -17.35
N VAL A 287 -0.49 4.68 -17.22
CA VAL A 287 -1.27 4.18 -18.37
C VAL A 287 -2.15 5.30 -18.92
N LEU A 288 -2.80 6.07 -18.05
CA LEU A 288 -3.58 7.24 -18.45
C LEU A 288 -2.72 8.25 -19.19
N VAL A 289 -1.57 8.65 -18.63
CA VAL A 289 -0.68 9.65 -19.24
C VAL A 289 -0.24 9.19 -20.63
N ARG A 290 0.14 7.91 -20.80
CA ARG A 290 0.47 7.34 -22.12
C ARG A 290 -0.70 7.34 -23.09
N GLY A 291 -1.92 7.11 -22.61
CA GLY A 291 -3.13 7.20 -23.42
C GLY A 291 -3.41 8.63 -23.89
N LEU A 292 -3.26 9.61 -22.99
CA LEU A 292 -3.45 11.03 -23.30
C LEU A 292 -2.38 11.55 -24.26
N ASP A 293 -1.12 11.15 -24.09
CA ASP A 293 0.00 11.49 -24.99
C ASP A 293 -0.31 11.06 -26.44
N ARG A 294 -0.78 9.83 -26.64
CA ARG A 294 -1.19 9.32 -27.97
C ARG A 294 -2.36 10.09 -28.60
N LEU A 295 -3.16 10.76 -27.80
CA LEU A 295 -4.28 11.61 -28.24
C LEU A 295 -3.88 13.09 -28.33
N GLU A 296 -2.62 13.42 -28.06
CA GLU A 296 -2.11 14.80 -27.95
C GLU A 296 -2.86 15.64 -26.90
N LEU A 297 -3.29 14.99 -25.81
CA LEU A 297 -4.05 15.58 -24.70
C LEU A 297 -3.30 15.57 -23.36
N GLU A 298 -2.04 15.12 -23.33
CA GLU A 298 -1.23 15.14 -22.11
C GLU A 298 -1.15 16.56 -21.53
N GLY A 299 -1.40 16.70 -20.22
CA GLY A 299 -1.40 17.98 -19.51
C GLY A 299 -2.55 18.94 -19.86
N ARG A 300 -3.46 18.57 -20.76
CA ARG A 300 -4.56 19.46 -21.18
C ARG A 300 -5.80 19.37 -20.30
N ILE A 301 -6.04 18.23 -19.65
CA ILE A 301 -7.24 17.98 -18.84
C ILE A 301 -6.85 17.91 -17.36
N PRO A 302 -7.47 18.73 -16.48
CA PRO A 302 -7.24 18.64 -15.05
C PRO A 302 -7.49 17.21 -14.54
N THR A 303 -6.55 16.66 -13.78
CA THR A 303 -6.61 15.28 -13.32
C THR A 303 -6.42 15.20 -11.80
N LEU A 304 -7.37 14.58 -11.12
CA LEU A 304 -7.25 14.19 -9.72
C LEU A 304 -6.74 12.74 -9.66
N VAL A 305 -5.55 12.57 -9.09
CA VAL A 305 -4.91 11.26 -8.89
C VAL A 305 -5.20 10.77 -7.49
N LEU A 306 -5.96 9.68 -7.38
CA LEU A 306 -6.33 9.05 -6.13
C LEU A 306 -5.26 8.05 -5.70
N ASN A 307 -4.28 8.52 -4.92
CA ASN A 307 -3.32 7.63 -4.26
C ASN A 307 -3.96 6.91 -3.06
N VAL A 308 -5.05 7.44 -2.51
CA VAL A 308 -5.90 6.76 -1.53
C VAL A 308 -7.25 6.48 -2.19
N THR A 309 -7.56 5.19 -2.38
CA THR A 309 -8.75 4.71 -3.08
C THR A 309 -9.85 4.23 -2.12
N HIS A 310 -9.50 3.97 -0.86
CA HIS A 310 -10.46 3.77 0.23
C HIS A 310 -9.88 4.31 1.57
N PRO A 311 -10.58 5.18 2.30
CA PRO A 311 -11.84 5.82 1.92
C PRO A 311 -11.61 6.86 0.82
N LEU A 312 -12.61 7.04 -0.03
CA LEU A 312 -12.69 8.23 -0.88
C LEU A 312 -13.05 9.44 -0.03
N VAL A 313 -12.59 10.63 -0.43
CA VAL A 313 -12.91 11.90 0.26
C VAL A 313 -14.06 12.60 -0.48
N PRO A 314 -15.30 12.58 0.05
CA PRO A 314 -16.46 13.09 -0.68
C PRO A 314 -16.36 14.58 -1.03
N GLU A 315 -15.75 15.38 -0.15
CA GLU A 315 -15.59 16.83 -0.36
C GLU A 315 -14.59 17.14 -1.47
N GLN A 316 -13.40 16.55 -1.41
CA GLN A 316 -12.37 16.71 -2.45
C GLN A 316 -12.89 16.30 -3.83
N ILE A 317 -13.64 15.20 -3.92
CA ILE A 317 -14.22 14.72 -5.18
C ILE A 317 -15.33 15.65 -5.68
N ALA A 318 -16.25 16.07 -4.80
CA ALA A 318 -17.32 16.98 -5.17
C ALA A 318 -16.78 18.34 -5.64
N ASP A 319 -15.78 18.88 -4.94
CA ASP A 319 -15.13 20.14 -5.29
C ASP A 319 -14.39 20.06 -6.62
N PHE A 320 -13.71 18.94 -6.90
CA PHE A 320 -13.07 18.71 -8.19
C PHE A 320 -14.09 18.65 -9.34
N CYS A 321 -15.23 18.00 -9.13
CA CYS A 321 -16.28 17.85 -10.14
C CYS A 321 -17.06 19.14 -10.37
N LYS A 322 -17.27 19.96 -9.33
CA LYS A 322 -18.13 21.15 -9.38
C LYS A 322 -17.80 22.08 -10.55
N GLY A 323 -18.83 22.45 -11.31
CA GLY A 323 -18.71 23.34 -12.47
C GLY A 323 -18.17 22.68 -13.74
N LYS A 324 -17.75 21.40 -13.70
CA LYS A 324 -17.36 20.64 -14.89
C LYS A 324 -18.59 20.12 -15.61
N ARG A 325 -18.53 20.14 -16.94
CA ARG A 325 -19.53 19.52 -17.81
C ARG A 325 -19.46 18.00 -17.75
N ALA A 326 -18.26 17.44 -17.67
CA ALA A 326 -18.05 15.99 -17.56
C ALA A 326 -16.74 15.64 -16.85
N VAL A 327 -16.74 14.50 -16.16
CA VAL A 327 -15.54 13.90 -15.56
C VAL A 327 -15.44 12.43 -15.97
N LEU A 328 -14.26 12.02 -16.43
CA LEU A 328 -13.94 10.63 -16.76
C LEU A 328 -13.29 9.95 -15.54
N ILE A 329 -13.84 8.81 -15.12
CA ILE A 329 -13.26 7.95 -14.10
C ILE A 329 -12.42 6.88 -14.79
N VAL A 330 -11.17 6.77 -14.37
CA VAL A 330 -10.22 5.80 -14.87
C VAL A 330 -9.82 4.92 -13.70
N GLU A 331 -10.40 3.73 -13.62
CA GLU A 331 -10.11 2.72 -12.61
C GLU A 331 -9.85 1.34 -13.23
N GLU A 332 -9.17 0.50 -12.44
CA GLU A 332 -8.74 -0.83 -12.86
C GLU A 332 -9.89 -1.85 -12.83
N GLY A 333 -10.11 -2.55 -13.94
CA GLY A 333 -10.91 -3.78 -13.97
C GLY A 333 -12.37 -3.65 -13.52
N ALA A 334 -12.97 -4.81 -13.24
CA ALA A 334 -14.30 -4.96 -12.68
C ALA A 334 -14.25 -5.64 -11.30
N PRO A 335 -15.17 -5.32 -10.36
CA PRO A 335 -16.16 -4.24 -10.42
C PRO A 335 -15.54 -2.84 -10.38
N ASP A 336 -16.30 -1.85 -10.84
CA ASP A 336 -15.99 -0.42 -10.89
C ASP A 336 -16.27 0.27 -9.55
N TYR A 337 -15.52 -0.12 -8.50
CA TYR A 337 -15.74 0.35 -7.13
C TYR A 337 -15.67 1.87 -6.99
N ILE A 338 -14.74 2.52 -7.70
CA ILE A 338 -14.48 3.97 -7.56
C ILE A 338 -15.58 4.77 -8.28
N GLU A 339 -15.92 4.39 -9.51
CA GLU A 339 -16.98 4.99 -10.33
C GLU A 339 -18.33 4.94 -9.60
N GLN A 340 -18.71 3.76 -9.11
CA GLN A 340 -19.95 3.59 -8.34
C GLN A 340 -19.98 4.48 -7.08
N ALA A 341 -18.87 4.54 -6.34
CA ALA A 341 -18.78 5.36 -5.14
C ALA A 341 -18.86 6.87 -5.46
N ILE A 342 -18.22 7.31 -6.54
CA ILE A 342 -18.25 8.71 -7.00
C ILE A 342 -19.66 9.10 -7.44
N HIS A 343 -20.37 8.24 -8.17
CA HIS A 343 -21.78 8.48 -8.49
C HIS A 343 -22.62 8.73 -7.23
N ALA A 344 -22.45 7.91 -6.19
CA ALA A 344 -23.14 8.10 -4.92
C ALA A 344 -22.73 9.39 -4.20
N ILE A 345 -21.45 9.74 -4.18
CA ILE A 345 -20.92 10.98 -3.59
C ILE A 345 -21.56 12.21 -4.26
N LEU A 346 -21.52 12.29 -5.58
CA LEU A 346 -22.05 13.44 -6.32
C LEU A 346 -23.56 13.56 -6.15
N ARG A 347 -24.29 12.44 -6.20
CA ARG A 347 -25.74 12.45 -5.99
C ARG A 347 -26.13 12.94 -4.59
N LYS A 348 -25.43 12.51 -3.55
CA LYS A 348 -25.67 12.93 -2.16
C LYS A 348 -25.35 14.40 -1.89
N ARG A 349 -24.52 15.02 -2.73
CA ARG A 349 -24.10 16.42 -2.62
C ARG A 349 -24.75 17.33 -3.68
N ASP A 350 -25.72 16.81 -4.43
CA ASP A 350 -26.41 17.52 -5.53
C ASP A 350 -25.44 18.20 -6.51
N VAL A 351 -24.41 17.45 -6.94
CA VAL A 351 -23.46 17.89 -7.97
C VAL A 351 -23.84 17.26 -9.32
N ASP A 352 -24.26 18.09 -10.28
CA ASP A 352 -24.82 17.67 -11.57
C ASP A 352 -23.77 17.33 -12.65
N THR A 353 -22.50 17.19 -12.27
CA THR A 353 -21.43 16.84 -13.21
C THR A 353 -21.64 15.44 -13.78
N ARG A 354 -21.65 15.33 -15.12
CA ARG A 354 -21.80 14.04 -15.78
C ARG A 354 -20.55 13.19 -15.60
N ILE A 355 -20.73 11.97 -15.12
CA ILE A 355 -19.67 10.98 -15.00
C ILE A 355 -19.68 10.05 -16.22
N TYR A 356 -18.49 9.73 -16.69
CA TYR A 356 -18.19 8.69 -17.66
C TYR A 356 -17.09 7.80 -17.07
N GLY A 357 -17.02 6.56 -17.49
CA GLY A 357 -16.01 5.62 -17.05
C GLY A 357 -16.14 4.32 -17.83
N LYS A 358 -16.63 3.25 -17.20
CA LYS A 358 -16.81 1.95 -17.84
C LYS A 358 -17.86 1.90 -18.96
N ASP A 359 -18.68 2.94 -19.13
CA ASP A 359 -19.56 3.07 -20.28
C ASP A 359 -18.80 3.37 -21.59
N VAL A 360 -17.61 3.99 -21.48
CA VAL A 360 -16.73 4.34 -22.60
C VAL A 360 -15.35 3.68 -22.53
N LEU A 361 -14.99 3.11 -21.39
CA LEU A 361 -13.77 2.32 -21.16
C LEU A 361 -14.11 0.84 -20.97
N PRO A 362 -13.19 -0.10 -21.26
CA PRO A 362 -13.44 -1.51 -21.04
C PRO A 362 -13.77 -1.85 -19.57
N MET A 363 -14.75 -2.73 -19.38
CA MET A 363 -15.06 -3.35 -18.08
C MET A 363 -13.96 -4.32 -17.65
N ALA A 364 -13.39 -5.07 -18.60
CA ALA A 364 -12.33 -6.05 -18.42
C ALA A 364 -11.34 -5.96 -19.58
#